data_AF-A0A0E0CMA0-F1
#
_entry.id   AF-A0A0E0CMA0-F1
#
_cell.length_a   1.000
_cell.length_b   1.000
_cell.length_c   1.000
_cell.angle_alpha   90.00
_cell.angle_beta   90.00
_cell.angle_gamma   90.00
#
_symmetry.space_group_name_H-M   'P 1'
#
loop_
_entity.id
_entity.type
_entity.pdbx_description
1 polymer ?
#
loop_
_entity_poly.entity_id
_entity_poly.type
_entity_poly.pdbx_seq_one_letter_code
_entity_poly.pdbx_strand_id
1 'polypeptide(L)'
;MSDARISWAKTALLTSVVDDFFDDQKKNKKTSYINGEWLDMLRCMMTEAEWQRSQYVPTFEEYMECGVTSLTHGATVISGMFFIGVKLTDDIIKHQEYNEVFRLVGTCSRLLNDIRGIEREAMDGKLTNGVSLVALVVACRYKRLKWKRVDTARRKLLKLVLREGAIPRPCKQLFWNWKMCKNLHLFYYRTDGFSSPKMVSAVNAIIKEPLELGR
;
A
#
# COMPACT_ATOMS: atom_id res chain seq x y z
N MET A 1 7.64 30.78 -8.73
CA MET A 1 7.94 30.92 -7.27
C MET A 1 7.12 29.96 -6.40
N SER A 2 5.87 29.58 -6.74
CA SER A 2 5.09 28.56 -6.01
C SER A 2 5.73 27.17 -6.07
N ASP A 3 6.14 26.74 -7.25
CA ASP A 3 6.55 25.34 -7.48
C ASP A 3 7.89 25.02 -6.84
N ALA A 4 8.81 26.00 -6.85
CA ALA A 4 10.07 25.92 -6.11
C ALA A 4 9.85 25.78 -4.59
N ARG A 5 8.88 26.51 -4.02
CA ARG A 5 8.54 26.43 -2.58
C ARG A 5 7.87 25.10 -2.23
N ILE A 6 6.98 24.60 -3.09
CA ILE A 6 6.35 23.28 -2.93
C ILE A 6 7.40 22.17 -3.02
N SER A 7 8.31 22.25 -3.99
CA SER A 7 9.42 21.31 -4.15
C SER A 7 10.31 21.30 -2.92
N TRP A 8 10.72 22.48 -2.44
CA TRP A 8 11.53 22.61 -1.23
C TRP A 8 10.83 21.99 -0.02
N ALA A 9 9.56 22.33 0.23
CA ALA A 9 8.82 21.82 1.38
C ALA A 9 8.70 20.28 1.36
N LYS A 10 8.43 19.69 0.19
CA LYS A 10 8.37 18.23 0.02
C LYS A 10 9.73 17.58 0.25
N THR A 11 10.79 18.13 -0.33
CA THR A 11 12.14 17.63 -0.16
C THR A 11 12.58 17.72 1.29
N ALA A 12 12.40 18.88 1.95
CA ALA A 12 12.77 19.06 3.35
C ALA A 12 12.04 18.09 4.30
N LEU A 13 10.74 17.88 4.11
CA LEU A 13 9.98 16.88 4.88
C LEU A 13 10.50 15.46 4.63
N LEU A 14 10.79 15.12 3.37
CA LEU A 14 11.35 13.81 3.04
C LEU A 14 12.74 13.64 3.66
N THR A 15 13.61 14.64 3.57
CA THR A 15 14.96 14.60 4.14
C THR A 15 14.91 14.47 5.65
N SER A 16 14.04 15.21 6.35
CA SER A 16 13.92 15.10 7.81
C SER A 16 13.41 13.73 8.23
N VAL A 17 12.40 13.20 7.53
CA VAL A 17 11.87 11.85 7.80
C VAL A 17 12.94 10.78 7.57
N VAL A 18 13.74 10.93 6.50
CA VAL A 18 14.85 10.03 6.18
C VAL A 18 15.97 10.12 7.22
N ASP A 19 16.34 11.33 7.66
CA ASP A 19 17.36 11.57 8.68
C ASP A 19 16.97 10.91 10.02
N ASP A 20 15.74 11.16 10.49
CA ASP A 20 15.18 10.52 11.69
C ASP A 20 15.17 8.98 11.55
N PHE A 21 14.83 8.47 10.36
CA PHE A 21 14.90 7.03 10.08
C PHE A 21 16.32 6.49 10.19
N PHE A 22 17.37 7.21 9.80
CA PHE A 22 18.73 6.67 9.88
C PHE A 22 19.34 6.83 11.27
N ASP A 23 18.98 7.87 12.02
CA ASP A 23 19.51 8.14 13.35
C ASP A 23 18.95 7.21 14.44
N ASP A 24 17.70 6.79 14.33
CA ASP A 24 17.03 5.99 15.37
C ASP A 24 17.16 4.45 15.15
N GLN A 25 17.69 4.01 13.99
CA GLN A 25 17.99 2.60 13.70
C GLN A 25 18.80 1.90 14.79
N LYS A 26 19.72 2.63 15.43
CA LYS A 26 20.66 2.09 16.42
C LYS A 26 20.12 2.10 17.85
N LYS A 27 19.01 2.78 18.13
CA LYS A 27 18.53 3.05 19.50
C LYS A 27 17.24 2.31 19.83
N ASN A 28 16.37 2.07 18.85
CA ASN A 28 15.05 1.48 19.10
C ASN A 28 14.70 0.38 18.08
N LYS A 29 14.42 -0.81 18.60
CA LYS A 29 14.06 -1.99 17.80
C LYS A 29 12.79 -1.79 16.97
N LYS A 30 11.79 -1.06 17.50
CA LYS A 30 10.56 -0.73 16.76
C LYS A 30 10.88 0.11 15.53
N THR A 31 11.75 1.11 15.71
CA THR A 31 12.20 1.99 14.65
C THR A 31 12.97 1.22 13.59
N SER A 32 13.88 0.31 13.97
CA SER A 32 14.57 -0.56 13.01
C SER A 32 13.62 -1.36 12.10
N TYR A 33 12.54 -1.94 12.66
CA TYR A 33 11.52 -2.64 11.86
C TYR A 33 10.79 -1.72 10.90
N ILE A 34 10.34 -0.54 11.38
CA ILE A 34 9.67 0.45 10.53
C ILE A 34 10.60 0.84 9.38
N ASN A 35 11.86 1.11 9.68
CA ASN A 35 12.81 1.64 8.71
C ASN A 35 13.21 0.58 7.69
N GLY A 36 13.31 -0.69 8.09
CA GLY A 36 13.48 -1.81 7.17
C GLY A 36 12.36 -1.88 6.12
N GLU A 37 11.10 -1.75 6.56
CA GLU A 37 9.95 -1.74 5.65
C GLU A 37 9.94 -0.53 4.70
N TRP A 38 10.40 0.65 5.16
CA TRP A 38 10.58 1.82 4.30
C TRP A 38 11.70 1.61 3.27
N LEU A 39 12.82 1.01 3.68
CA LEU A 39 13.94 0.70 2.78
C LEU A 39 13.54 -0.30 1.69
N ASP A 40 12.82 -1.36 2.06
CA ASP A 40 12.34 -2.36 1.10
C ASP A 40 11.31 -1.77 0.12
N MET A 41 10.45 -0.86 0.59
CA MET A 41 9.57 -0.08 -0.26
C MET A 41 10.37 0.77 -1.27
N LEU A 42 11.36 1.53 -0.82
CA LEU A 42 12.18 2.38 -1.70
C LEU A 42 12.94 1.57 -2.75
N ARG A 43 13.50 0.41 -2.35
CA ARG A 43 14.14 -0.53 -3.28
C ARG A 43 13.18 -1.01 -4.35
N CYS A 44 11.97 -1.42 -3.96
CA CYS A 44 10.96 -1.88 -4.91
C CYS A 44 10.49 -0.76 -5.86
N MET A 45 10.31 0.46 -5.36
CA MET A 45 10.00 1.61 -6.21
C MET A 45 11.13 1.92 -7.22
N MET A 46 12.39 1.79 -6.79
CA MET A 46 13.54 1.94 -7.66
C MET A 46 13.59 0.86 -8.74
N THR A 47 13.33 -0.41 -8.38
CA THR A 47 13.22 -1.51 -9.33
C THR A 47 12.11 -1.28 -10.36
N GLU A 48 10.91 -0.82 -9.94
CA GLU A 48 9.85 -0.43 -10.88
C GLU A 48 10.31 0.68 -11.84
N ALA A 49 11.01 1.70 -11.34
CA ALA A 49 11.53 2.79 -12.17
C ALA A 49 12.60 2.30 -13.16
N GLU A 50 13.46 1.38 -12.75
CA GLU A 50 14.47 0.76 -13.61
C GLU A 50 13.84 -0.10 -14.71
N TRP A 51 12.80 -0.88 -14.38
CA TRP A 51 12.01 -1.62 -15.38
C TRP A 51 11.42 -0.68 -16.42
N GLN A 52 10.86 0.45 -16.00
CA GLN A 52 10.32 1.46 -16.91
C GLN A 52 11.42 2.07 -17.80
N ARG A 53 12.54 2.49 -17.20
CA ARG A 53 13.66 3.12 -17.90
C ARG A 53 14.30 2.17 -18.93
N SER A 54 14.42 0.89 -18.60
CA SER A 54 15.00 -0.13 -19.46
C SER A 54 14.00 -0.76 -20.43
N GLN A 55 12.71 -0.40 -20.34
CA GLN A 55 11.61 -1.08 -21.01
C GLN A 55 11.56 -2.59 -20.75
N TYR A 56 12.12 -3.03 -19.62
CA TYR A 56 12.04 -4.42 -19.19
C TYR A 56 10.61 -4.75 -18.76
N VAL A 57 10.09 -5.88 -19.25
CA VAL A 57 8.74 -6.36 -18.98
C VAL A 57 8.86 -7.57 -18.05
N PRO A 58 8.70 -7.42 -16.72
CA PRO A 58 8.79 -8.52 -15.77
C PRO A 58 7.68 -9.57 -15.99
N THR A 59 7.89 -10.77 -15.45
CA THR A 59 6.78 -11.72 -15.32
C THR A 59 5.74 -11.21 -14.31
N PHE A 60 4.53 -11.77 -14.34
CA PHE A 60 3.50 -11.37 -13.36
C PHE A 60 3.95 -11.66 -11.92
N GLU A 61 4.57 -12.82 -11.70
CA GLU A 61 5.07 -13.24 -10.39
C GLU A 61 6.19 -12.31 -9.89
N GLU A 62 7.19 -12.02 -10.74
CA GLU A 62 8.26 -11.06 -10.46
C GLU A 62 7.73 -9.66 -10.14
N TYR A 63 6.76 -9.19 -10.93
CA TYR A 63 6.08 -7.92 -10.66
C TYR A 63 5.37 -7.94 -9.31
N MET A 64 4.68 -9.02 -8.94
CA MET A 64 3.92 -9.07 -7.69
C MET A 64 4.82 -9.10 -6.45
N GLU A 65 6.01 -9.71 -6.53
CA GLU A 65 6.98 -9.70 -5.44
C GLU A 65 7.42 -8.27 -5.09
N CYS A 66 7.69 -7.45 -6.12
CA CYS A 66 8.09 -6.05 -5.95
C CYS A 66 6.89 -5.12 -5.70
N GLY A 67 5.84 -5.26 -6.52
CA GLY A 67 4.68 -4.38 -6.58
C GLY A 67 3.83 -4.37 -5.31
N VAL A 68 3.77 -5.50 -4.60
CA VAL A 68 3.09 -5.56 -3.29
C VAL A 68 3.77 -4.64 -2.28
N THR A 69 5.10 -4.67 -2.23
CA THR A 69 5.94 -3.89 -1.32
C THR A 69 5.98 -2.42 -1.72
N SER A 70 5.99 -2.12 -3.02
CA SER A 70 6.01 -0.75 -3.55
C SER A 70 4.75 0.07 -3.23
N LEU A 71 3.63 -0.54 -2.82
CA LEU A 71 2.39 0.18 -2.42
C LEU A 71 2.38 0.61 -0.94
N THR A 72 3.54 0.61 -0.26
CA THR A 72 3.74 1.23 1.07
C THR A 72 2.92 0.59 2.22
N HIS A 73 2.31 -0.58 2.00
CA HIS A 73 1.51 -1.22 3.06
C HIS A 73 2.35 -1.66 4.24
N GLY A 74 3.56 -2.20 4.00
CA GLY A 74 4.48 -2.67 5.04
C GLY A 74 4.74 -1.60 6.05
N ALA A 75 5.33 -0.51 5.57
CA ALA A 75 5.65 0.67 6.33
C ALA A 75 4.44 1.25 7.09
N THR A 76 3.27 1.36 6.46
CA THR A 76 2.11 2.00 7.11
C THR A 76 1.40 1.10 8.12
N VAL A 77 1.33 -0.20 7.88
CA VAL A 77 0.70 -1.15 8.81
C VAL A 77 1.58 -1.37 10.03
N ILE A 78 2.86 -1.64 9.83
CA ILE A 78 3.77 -1.94 10.94
C ILE A 78 3.87 -0.76 11.90
N SER A 79 3.88 0.46 11.37
CA SER A 79 3.83 1.70 12.15
C SER A 79 2.58 1.72 13.04
N GLY A 80 1.39 1.52 12.46
CA GLY A 80 0.15 1.49 13.23
C GLY A 80 0.10 0.37 14.28
N MET A 81 0.66 -0.81 13.98
CA MET A 81 0.66 -1.94 14.91
C MET A 81 1.53 -1.68 16.15
N PHE A 82 2.65 -0.96 16.02
CA PHE A 82 3.48 -0.63 17.19
C PHE A 82 2.82 0.33 18.18
N PHE A 83 1.75 1.03 17.75
CA PHE A 83 1.04 2.03 18.56
C PHE A 83 -0.40 1.63 18.93
N ILE A 84 -0.86 0.42 18.59
CA ILE A 84 -2.23 -0.06 18.92
C ILE A 84 -2.38 -0.55 20.39
N GLY A 85 -1.34 -0.40 21.21
CA GLY A 85 -1.35 -0.80 22.63
C GLY A 85 -1.10 -2.29 22.88
N VAL A 86 -0.83 -3.08 21.83
CA VAL A 86 -0.43 -4.50 21.97
C VAL A 86 1.08 -4.64 21.78
N LYS A 87 1.74 -5.42 22.65
CA LYS A 87 3.16 -5.71 22.52
C LYS A 87 3.41 -6.62 21.31
N LEU A 88 4.05 -6.07 20.29
CA LEU A 88 4.61 -6.85 19.18
C LEU A 88 5.97 -7.41 19.56
N THR A 89 6.12 -8.73 19.46
CA THR A 89 7.39 -9.44 19.62
C THR A 89 7.96 -9.82 18.25
N ASP A 90 9.26 -10.08 18.19
CA ASP A 90 9.92 -10.58 16.98
C ASP A 90 9.29 -11.86 16.46
N ASP A 91 8.88 -12.75 17.37
CA ASP A 91 8.28 -14.04 17.01
C ASP A 91 6.98 -13.83 16.23
N ILE A 92 6.20 -12.79 16.57
CA ILE A 92 4.97 -12.43 15.85
C ILE A 92 5.29 -11.85 14.47
N ILE A 93 6.25 -10.93 14.38
CA ILE A 93 6.61 -10.25 13.12
C ILE A 93 7.24 -11.25 12.14
N LYS A 94 8.07 -12.17 12.64
CA LYS A 94 8.71 -13.23 11.84
C LYS A 94 7.80 -14.44 11.61
N HIS A 95 6.61 -14.46 12.22
CA HIS A 95 5.70 -15.59 12.09
C HIS A 95 5.18 -15.71 10.66
N GLN A 96 5.05 -16.95 10.17
CA GLN A 96 4.50 -17.22 8.83
C GLN A 96 3.09 -16.63 8.64
N GLU A 97 2.28 -16.60 9.69
CA GLU A 97 0.95 -15.98 9.64
C GLU A 97 1.02 -14.48 9.34
N TYR A 98 2.01 -13.76 9.88
CA TYR A 98 2.19 -12.34 9.63
C TYR A 98 2.53 -12.10 8.16
N ASN A 99 3.48 -12.87 7.64
CA ASN A 99 3.88 -12.82 6.24
C ASN A 99 2.70 -13.14 5.30
N GLU A 100 1.87 -14.13 5.65
CA GLU A 100 0.71 -14.48 4.83
C GLU A 100 -0.39 -13.41 4.86
N VAL A 101 -0.71 -12.85 6.04
CA VAL A 101 -1.65 -11.73 6.15
C VAL A 101 -1.15 -10.53 5.35
N PHE A 102 0.12 -10.19 5.49
CA PHE A 102 0.77 -9.12 4.75
C PHE A 102 0.68 -9.32 3.24
N ARG A 103 1.06 -10.51 2.77
CA ARG A 103 1.01 -10.89 1.35
C ARG A 103 -0.40 -10.84 0.78
N LEU A 104 -1.39 -11.36 1.49
CA LEU A 104 -2.80 -11.32 1.06
C LEU A 104 -3.30 -9.87 0.99
N VAL A 105 -2.93 -9.04 1.97
CA VAL A 105 -3.33 -7.64 1.99
C VAL A 105 -2.70 -6.87 0.85
N GLY A 106 -1.39 -7.00 0.71
CA GLY A 106 -0.63 -6.42 -0.38
C GLY A 106 -1.14 -6.82 -1.76
N THR A 107 -1.45 -8.11 -1.95
CA THR A 107 -1.99 -8.64 -3.20
C THR A 107 -3.32 -7.98 -3.56
N CYS A 108 -4.29 -7.97 -2.65
CA CYS A 108 -5.58 -7.29 -2.91
C CYS A 108 -5.36 -5.83 -3.27
N SER A 109 -4.49 -5.16 -2.53
CA SER A 109 -4.26 -3.73 -2.67
C SER A 109 -3.63 -3.37 -4.02
N ARG A 110 -2.54 -4.05 -4.37
CA ARG A 110 -1.83 -3.88 -5.63
C ARG A 110 -2.74 -4.15 -6.81
N LEU A 111 -3.48 -5.26 -6.76
CA LEU A 111 -4.39 -5.61 -7.84
C LEU A 111 -5.55 -4.63 -7.99
N LEU A 112 -6.14 -4.15 -6.89
CA LEU A 112 -7.20 -3.14 -6.93
C LEU A 112 -6.69 -1.80 -7.47
N ASN A 113 -5.51 -1.37 -7.01
CA ASN A 113 -4.84 -0.17 -7.53
C ASN A 113 -4.60 -0.29 -9.03
N ASP A 114 -3.98 -1.38 -9.51
CA ASP A 114 -3.72 -1.60 -10.92
C ASP A 114 -5.02 -1.65 -11.76
N ILE A 115 -6.07 -2.33 -11.29
CA ILE A 115 -7.36 -2.44 -12.01
C ILE A 115 -7.96 -1.05 -12.26
N ARG A 116 -7.82 -0.14 -11.28
CA ARG A 116 -8.39 1.21 -11.33
C ARG A 116 -7.46 2.23 -11.97
N GLY A 117 -6.16 2.06 -11.83
CA GLY A 117 -5.13 2.96 -12.35
C GLY A 117 -4.75 2.72 -13.80
N ILE A 118 -5.04 1.54 -14.37
CA ILE A 118 -4.52 1.13 -15.69
C ILE A 118 -4.71 2.16 -16.80
N GLU A 119 -5.90 2.76 -16.92
CA GLU A 119 -6.21 3.71 -18.00
C GLU A 119 -5.40 5.00 -17.83
N ARG A 120 -5.28 5.52 -16.60
CA ARG A 120 -4.42 6.68 -16.29
C ARG A 120 -2.96 6.35 -16.56
N GLU A 121 -2.47 5.24 -16.00
CA GLU A 121 -1.07 4.87 -16.10
C GLU A 121 -0.63 4.63 -17.55
N ALA A 122 -1.53 4.09 -18.38
CA ALA A 122 -1.29 3.97 -19.82
C ALA A 122 -1.18 5.34 -20.52
N MET A 123 -2.02 6.32 -20.14
CA MET A 123 -1.91 7.69 -20.65
C MET A 123 -0.61 8.38 -20.21
N ASP A 124 -0.14 8.09 -19.00
CA ASP A 124 1.12 8.61 -18.45
C ASP A 124 2.36 7.88 -19.04
N GLY A 125 2.18 6.94 -19.97
CA GLY A 125 3.26 6.21 -20.63
C GLY A 125 3.89 5.09 -19.80
N LYS A 126 3.25 4.65 -18.70
CA LYS A 126 3.75 3.57 -17.84
C LYS A 126 3.64 2.22 -18.57
N LEU A 127 4.78 1.62 -18.92
CA LEU A 127 4.88 0.36 -19.68
C LEU A 127 4.58 -0.87 -18.80
N THR A 128 5.08 -0.87 -17.57
CA THR A 128 4.88 -1.93 -16.57
C THR A 128 3.89 -1.53 -15.48
N ASN A 129 2.67 -2.04 -15.57
CA ASN A 129 1.81 -2.27 -14.41
C ASN A 129 1.29 -3.71 -14.53
N GLY A 130 0.75 -4.28 -13.45
CA GLY A 130 0.38 -5.69 -13.46
C GLY A 130 -0.69 -6.05 -14.50
N VAL A 131 -1.34 -5.08 -15.16
CA VAL A 131 -2.25 -5.32 -16.29
C VAL A 131 -1.52 -5.22 -17.63
N SER A 132 -0.60 -4.27 -17.81
CA SER A 132 0.20 -4.09 -19.04
C SER A 132 1.08 -5.31 -19.33
N LEU A 133 1.58 -6.01 -18.31
CA LEU A 133 2.35 -7.26 -18.46
C LEU A 133 1.55 -8.39 -19.12
N VAL A 134 0.22 -8.28 -19.16
CA VAL A 134 -0.67 -9.28 -19.76
C VAL A 134 -1.49 -8.70 -20.92
N ALA A 135 -1.22 -7.46 -21.31
CA ALA A 135 -1.93 -6.78 -22.40
C ALA A 135 -1.57 -7.28 -23.81
N LEU A 136 -0.70 -8.29 -23.95
CA LEU A 136 -0.61 -9.07 -25.18
C LEU A 136 -1.87 -9.93 -25.43
N VAL A 137 -2.79 -10.08 -24.46
CA VAL A 137 -4.06 -10.81 -24.63
C VAL A 137 -5.23 -10.10 -23.90
N VAL A 138 -6.02 -9.33 -24.66
CA VAL A 138 -7.39 -8.83 -24.36
C VAL A 138 -7.63 -8.39 -22.90
N ALA A 139 -7.46 -7.09 -22.63
CA ALA A 139 -7.63 -6.44 -21.31
C ALA A 139 -8.87 -6.86 -20.49
N CYS A 140 -10.00 -7.18 -21.14
CA CYS A 140 -11.24 -7.60 -20.47
C CYS A 140 -11.13 -8.96 -19.75
N ARG A 141 -10.48 -9.96 -20.35
CA ARG A 141 -10.31 -11.29 -19.72
C ARG A 141 -9.44 -11.19 -18.46
N TYR A 142 -8.52 -10.24 -18.45
CA TYR A 142 -7.55 -10.10 -17.40
C TYR A 142 -8.04 -9.27 -16.21
N LYS A 143 -8.84 -8.20 -16.43
CA LYS A 143 -9.59 -7.52 -15.35
C LYS A 143 -10.37 -8.57 -14.53
N ARG A 144 -11.05 -9.51 -15.19
CA ARG A 144 -11.79 -10.62 -14.54
C ARG A 144 -10.87 -11.57 -13.74
N LEU A 145 -9.70 -11.93 -14.27
CA LEU A 145 -8.75 -12.81 -13.57
C LEU A 145 -8.18 -12.14 -12.31
N LYS A 146 -7.81 -10.85 -12.39
CA LYS A 146 -7.35 -10.09 -11.22
C LYS A 146 -8.46 -9.96 -10.17
N TRP A 147 -9.70 -9.68 -10.56
CA TRP A 147 -10.84 -9.69 -9.62
C TRP A 147 -11.01 -11.04 -8.92
N LYS A 148 -10.89 -12.16 -9.65
CA LYS A 148 -10.91 -13.51 -9.04
C LYS A 148 -9.77 -13.69 -8.02
N ARG A 149 -8.56 -13.18 -8.31
CA ARG A 149 -7.43 -13.21 -7.36
C ARG A 149 -7.70 -12.32 -6.14
N VAL A 150 -8.23 -11.11 -6.32
CA VAL A 150 -8.66 -10.19 -5.23
C VAL A 150 -9.68 -10.88 -4.34
N ASP A 151 -10.75 -11.44 -4.92
CA ASP A 151 -11.80 -12.11 -4.15
C ASP A 151 -11.26 -13.32 -3.38
N THR A 152 -10.36 -14.08 -3.99
CA THR A 152 -9.71 -15.24 -3.35
C THR A 152 -8.82 -14.79 -2.19
N ALA A 153 -7.99 -13.78 -2.40
CA ALA A 153 -7.11 -13.23 -1.38
C ALA A 153 -7.92 -12.62 -0.22
N ARG A 154 -8.99 -11.88 -0.52
CA ARG A 154 -9.90 -11.30 0.47
C ARG A 154 -10.61 -12.38 1.29
N ARG A 155 -11.10 -13.46 0.66
CA ARG A 155 -11.72 -14.60 1.37
C ARG A 155 -10.73 -15.30 2.28
N LYS A 156 -9.49 -15.55 1.82
CA LYS A 156 -8.44 -16.15 2.63
C LYS A 156 -8.09 -15.25 3.82
N LEU A 157 -7.90 -13.96 3.57
CA LEU A 157 -7.61 -12.98 4.61
C LEU A 157 -8.70 -12.94 5.69
N LEU A 158 -9.98 -12.93 5.28
CA LEU A 158 -11.09 -12.96 6.23
C LEU A 158 -11.03 -14.19 7.13
N LYS A 159 -10.73 -15.38 6.58
CA LYS A 159 -10.56 -16.61 7.37
C LYS A 159 -9.42 -16.48 8.39
N LEU A 160 -8.29 -15.88 8.01
CA LEU A 160 -7.14 -15.66 8.91
C LEU A 160 -7.44 -14.66 10.02
N VAL A 161 -8.21 -13.62 9.72
CA VAL A 161 -8.60 -12.58 10.68
C VAL A 161 -9.58 -13.12 11.71
N LEU A 162 -10.48 -14.02 11.31
CA LEU A 162 -11.52 -14.59 12.18
C LEU A 162 -11.01 -15.72 13.08
N ARG A 163 -10.01 -16.50 12.66
CA ARG A 163 -9.43 -17.56 13.50
C ARG A 163 -8.58 -16.98 14.62
N GLU A 164 -8.32 -17.74 15.68
CA GLU A 164 -7.20 -17.45 16.58
C GLU A 164 -5.87 -17.86 15.94
N GLY A 165 -4.78 -17.24 16.35
CA GLY A 165 -3.46 -17.45 15.75
C GLY A 165 -2.35 -16.72 16.50
N ALA A 166 -1.15 -16.73 15.94
CA ALA A 166 0.03 -16.12 16.54
C ALA A 166 -0.06 -14.59 16.57
N ILE A 167 -0.81 -13.99 15.63
CA ILE A 167 -1.00 -12.55 15.58
C ILE A 167 -2.16 -12.12 16.50
N PRO A 168 -1.94 -11.19 17.44
CA PRO A 168 -3.00 -10.65 18.28
C PRO A 168 -4.17 -10.09 17.48
N ARG A 169 -5.39 -10.29 17.99
CA ARG A 169 -6.63 -9.89 17.32
C ARG A 169 -6.66 -8.39 16.94
N PRO A 170 -6.22 -7.44 17.79
CA PRO A 170 -6.18 -6.02 17.40
C PRO A 170 -5.29 -5.76 16.17
N CYS A 171 -4.15 -6.45 16.06
CA CYS A 171 -3.26 -6.34 14.91
C CYS A 171 -3.92 -6.87 13.63
N LYS A 172 -4.60 -8.03 13.71
CA LYS A 172 -5.36 -8.57 12.56
C LYS A 172 -6.53 -7.67 12.15
N GLN A 173 -7.18 -7.03 13.11
CA GLN A 173 -8.21 -6.03 12.84
C GLN A 173 -7.65 -4.79 12.14
N LEU A 174 -6.41 -4.38 12.41
CA LEU A 174 -5.78 -3.27 11.69
C LEU A 174 -5.60 -3.62 10.19
N PHE A 175 -5.15 -4.83 9.87
CA PHE A 175 -5.11 -5.32 8.49
C PHE A 175 -6.50 -5.36 7.83
N TRP A 176 -7.51 -5.88 8.53
CA TRP A 176 -8.85 -6.03 7.94
C TRP A 176 -9.65 -4.73 7.91
N ASN A 177 -9.91 -4.14 9.08
CA ASN A 177 -10.79 -2.98 9.18
C ASN A 177 -10.15 -1.74 8.55
N TRP A 178 -8.87 -1.48 8.84
CA TRP A 178 -8.25 -0.24 8.37
C TRP A 178 -7.72 -0.35 6.94
N LYS A 179 -6.95 -1.39 6.60
CA LYS A 179 -6.43 -1.53 5.24
C LYS A 179 -7.48 -1.99 4.25
N MET A 180 -8.12 -3.14 4.48
CA MET A 180 -9.10 -3.66 3.50
C MET A 180 -10.38 -2.83 3.43
N CYS A 181 -11.08 -2.69 4.56
CA CYS A 181 -12.43 -2.16 4.56
C CYS A 181 -12.50 -0.63 4.48
N LYS A 182 -11.54 0.09 5.09
CA LYS A 182 -11.55 1.56 5.10
C LYS A 182 -10.69 2.18 4.00
N ASN A 183 -9.45 1.74 3.81
CA ASN A 183 -8.58 2.33 2.79
C ASN A 183 -8.88 1.79 1.39
N LEU A 184 -8.59 0.52 1.12
CA LEU A 184 -8.66 -0.02 -0.25
C LEU A 184 -10.08 -0.01 -0.80
N HIS A 185 -11.05 -0.26 0.06
CA HIS A 185 -12.45 -0.21 -0.32
C HIS A 185 -12.89 1.21 -0.72
N LEU A 186 -12.51 2.22 0.07
CA LEU A 186 -12.81 3.61 -0.25
C LEU A 186 -12.12 4.05 -1.53
N PHE A 187 -10.82 3.78 -1.66
CA PHE A 187 -10.01 4.30 -2.75
C PHE A 187 -10.13 3.51 -4.05
N TYR A 188 -10.34 2.20 -4.03
CA TYR A 188 -10.17 1.38 -5.24
C TYR A 188 -11.31 0.39 -5.52
N TYR A 189 -12.27 0.19 -4.62
CA TYR A 189 -13.33 -0.80 -4.85
C TYR A 189 -14.28 -0.40 -5.98
N ARG A 190 -14.70 0.86 -6.04
CA ARG A 190 -15.65 1.36 -7.06
C ARG A 190 -15.00 2.18 -8.17
N THR A 191 -13.95 2.92 -7.86
CA THR A 191 -13.30 3.88 -8.76
C THR A 191 -11.84 4.06 -8.37
N ASP A 192 -11.07 4.85 -9.11
CA ASP A 192 -9.79 5.35 -8.62
C ASP A 192 -10.01 6.61 -7.79
N GLY A 193 -10.34 6.41 -6.52
CA GLY A 193 -10.58 7.46 -5.56
C GLY A 193 -9.31 8.22 -5.17
N PHE A 194 -8.15 7.57 -5.19
CA PHE A 194 -6.90 8.20 -4.75
C PHE A 194 -6.50 9.35 -5.68
N SER A 195 -6.66 9.16 -6.98
CA SER A 195 -6.43 10.21 -7.98
C SER A 195 -7.68 11.01 -8.33
N SER A 196 -8.81 10.80 -7.64
CA SER A 196 -10.08 11.48 -7.94
C SER A 196 -10.18 12.85 -7.25
N PRO A 197 -10.61 13.91 -7.97
CA PRO A 197 -10.96 15.20 -7.36
C PRO A 197 -12.04 15.09 -6.28
N LYS A 198 -12.92 14.08 -6.35
CA LYS A 198 -13.99 13.86 -5.36
C LYS A 198 -13.44 13.59 -3.95
N MET A 199 -12.30 12.90 -3.84
CA MET A 199 -11.68 12.65 -2.54
C MET A 199 -11.10 13.92 -1.93
N VAL A 200 -10.60 14.86 -2.74
CA VAL A 200 -10.13 16.17 -2.26
C VAL A 200 -11.27 16.95 -1.61
N SER A 201 -12.46 16.93 -2.22
CA SER A 201 -13.66 17.54 -1.62
C SER A 201 -14.02 16.89 -0.28
N ALA A 202 -14.02 15.56 -0.20
CA ALA A 202 -14.32 14.85 1.04
C ALA A 202 -13.30 15.16 2.17
N VAL A 203 -12.02 15.30 1.82
CA VAL A 203 -10.97 15.69 2.78
C VAL A 203 -11.18 17.12 3.27
N ASN A 204 -11.52 18.05 2.36
CA ASN A 204 -11.81 19.43 2.75
C ASN A 204 -13.02 19.51 3.70
N ALA A 205 -14.07 18.73 3.44
CA ALA A 205 -15.26 18.68 4.30
C ALA A 205 -14.96 18.18 5.73
N ILE A 206 -13.94 17.35 5.91
CA ILE A 206 -13.57 16.83 7.24
C ILE A 206 -12.56 17.75 7.94
N ILE A 207 -11.60 18.31 7.22
CA ILE A 207 -10.46 19.04 7.81
C ILE A 207 -10.70 20.54 7.87
N LYS A 208 -11.39 21.11 6.87
CA LYS A 208 -11.47 22.57 6.67
C LYS A 208 -12.86 23.12 6.96
N GLU A 209 -13.92 22.34 6.72
CA GLU A 209 -15.28 22.79 6.91
C GLU A 209 -15.70 22.60 8.39
N PRO A 210 -16.09 23.67 9.10
CA PRO A 210 -16.57 23.56 10.46
C PRO A 210 -17.91 22.81 10.51
N LEU A 211 -18.11 22.00 11.55
CA LEU A 211 -19.38 21.32 11.78
C LEU A 211 -20.46 22.34 12.13
N GLU A 212 -21.52 22.40 11.33
CA GLU A 212 -22.71 23.16 11.69
C GLU A 212 -23.43 22.47 12.84
N LEU A 213 -23.24 23.00 14.05
CA LEU A 213 -24.06 22.65 15.20
C LEU A 213 -25.39 23.37 15.03
N GLY A 214 -26.45 22.61 14.73
CA GLY A 214 -27.81 23.15 14.59
C GLY A 214 -28.17 24.04 15.79
N ARG A 215 -28.72 25.22 15.50
CA ARG A 215 -29.19 26.18 16.51
C ARG A 215 -30.43 25.66 17.23
#